data_AF-A0ABD6VVL9-F1
#
_entry.id   AF-A0ABD6VVL9-F1
#
_cell.length_a   1.000
_cell.length_b   1.000
_cell.length_c   1.000
_cell.angle_alpha   90.00
_cell.angle_beta   90.00
_cell.angle_gamma   90.00
#
_symmetry.space_group_name_H-M   'P 1'
#
loop_
_entity.id
_entity.type
_entity.pdbx_description
1 polymer ?
#
loop_
_entity_poly.entity_id
_entity_poly.type
_entity_poly.pdbx_seq_one_letter_code
_entity_poly.pdbx_strand_id
1 'polypeptide(L)'
;IRICGPKLGRHPKHVNTEQRRKDTDAENRRGAIERRFAFMKGSLGLDLVNTRTAESLAVKIDEAIVLSNVLALMRVFAIPIFVLAESEGVTYQIRYKFTTKVEDMVA
;
A
#
# COMPACT_ATOMS: atom_id res chain seq x y z
N ILE A 1 -12.19 7.25 41.88
CA ILE A 1 -12.10 5.85 41.42
C ILE A 1 -10.67 5.59 40.95
N ARG A 2 -9.91 4.73 41.62
CA ARG A 2 -8.55 4.35 41.20
C ARG A 2 -8.69 3.07 40.37
N ILE A 3 -8.55 3.18 39.06
CA ILE A 3 -8.62 2.01 38.17
C ILE A 3 -7.29 1.26 38.33
N CYS A 4 -7.33 0.14 39.04
CA CYS A 4 -6.17 -0.73 39.19
C CYS A 4 -5.92 -1.45 37.85
N GLY A 5 -4.89 -1.01 37.13
CA GLY A 5 -4.47 -1.57 35.85
C GLY A 5 -3.34 -0.76 35.22
N PRO A 6 -2.70 -1.28 34.16
CA PRO A 6 -1.78 -0.49 33.34
C PRO A 6 -2.46 0.80 32.86
N LYS A 7 -1.69 1.90 32.73
CA LYS A 7 -2.21 3.13 32.09
C LYS A 7 -2.86 2.78 30.76
N LEU A 8 -4.01 3.38 30.46
CA LEU A 8 -4.68 3.24 29.16
C LEU A 8 -3.66 3.44 28.03
N GLY A 9 -3.57 2.45 27.13
CA GLY A 9 -2.58 2.41 26.03
C GLY A 9 -1.26 1.67 26.33
N ARG A 10 -1.01 1.23 27.56
CA ARG A 10 0.18 0.41 27.88
C ARG A 10 -0.09 -1.05 27.56
N HIS A 11 0.69 -1.61 26.63
CA HIS A 11 0.64 -3.04 26.33
C HIS A 11 0.94 -3.89 27.58
N PRO A 12 0.25 -5.03 27.76
CA PRO A 12 0.53 -5.97 28.84
C PRO A 12 1.99 -6.41 28.81
N LYS A 13 2.60 -6.62 29.98
CA LYS A 13 4.01 -7.06 30.07
C LYS A 13 4.24 -8.46 29.50
N HIS A 14 3.21 -9.32 29.55
CA HIS A 14 3.24 -10.68 29.02
C HIS A 14 2.12 -10.81 27.99
N VAL A 15 2.48 -10.85 26.71
CA VAL A 15 1.56 -11.05 25.59
C VAL A 15 1.93 -12.38 24.95
N ASN A 16 0.96 -13.25 24.72
CA ASN A 16 1.17 -14.49 23.99
C ASN A 16 1.73 -14.19 22.59
N THR A 17 2.61 -15.04 22.07
CA THR A 17 3.26 -14.89 20.76
C THR A 17 2.25 -14.66 19.63
N GLU A 18 1.12 -15.38 19.64
CA GLU A 18 0.07 -15.19 18.64
C GLU A 18 -0.58 -13.81 18.71
N GLN A 19 -0.88 -13.35 19.92
CA GLN A 19 -1.46 -12.02 20.12
C GLN A 19 -0.48 -10.93 19.70
N ARG A 20 0.82 -11.10 20.00
CA ARG A 20 1.86 -10.16 19.57
C ARG A 20 1.97 -10.07 18.05
N ARG A 21 1.81 -11.19 17.33
CA ARG A 21 1.78 -11.20 15.85
C ARG A 21 0.57 -10.42 15.32
N LYS A 22 -0.62 -10.65 15.88
CA LYS A 22 -1.84 -9.91 15.51
C LYS A 22 -1.69 -8.41 15.74
N ASP A 23 -1.16 -8.02 16.90
CA ASP A 23 -0.94 -6.61 17.24
C ASP A 23 0.08 -5.96 16.29
N THR A 24 1.15 -6.67 15.95
CA THR A 24 2.18 -6.20 15.00
C THR A 24 1.60 -6.05 13.59
N ASP A 25 0.79 -7.00 13.13
CA ASP A 25 0.14 -6.94 11.83
C ASP A 25 -0.84 -5.76 11.73
N ALA A 26 -1.66 -5.56 12.78
CA ALA A 26 -2.56 -4.41 12.88
C ALA A 26 -1.80 -3.08 12.85
N GLU A 27 -0.69 -2.99 13.60
CA GLU A 27 0.18 -1.81 13.61
C GLU A 27 0.82 -1.56 12.24
N ASN A 28 1.33 -2.60 11.58
CA ASN A 28 1.89 -2.51 10.24
C ASN A 28 0.85 -2.02 9.21
N ARG A 29 -0.38 -2.52 9.33
CA ARG A 29 -1.51 -2.09 8.49
C ARG A 29 -1.85 -0.63 8.73
N ARG A 30 -1.89 -0.16 9.98
CA ARG A 30 -2.08 1.25 10.32
C ARG A 30 -0.95 2.10 9.73
N GLY A 31 0.31 1.72 9.94
CA GLY A 31 1.46 2.45 9.42
C GLY A 31 1.49 2.50 7.89
N ALA A 32 1.01 1.47 7.20
CA ALA A 32 0.87 1.50 5.74
C ALA A 32 -0.15 2.54 5.27
N ILE A 33 -1.27 2.68 5.98
CA ILE A 33 -2.29 3.70 5.71
C ILE A 33 -1.74 5.10 5.99
N GLU A 34 -1.11 5.30 7.15
CA GLU A 34 -0.51 6.60 7.53
C GLU A 34 0.54 7.07 6.53
N ARG A 35 1.41 6.17 6.05
CA ARG A 35 2.39 6.49 5.00
C ARG A 35 1.74 6.93 3.69
N ARG A 36 0.61 6.33 3.31
CA ARG A 36 -0.15 6.76 2.12
C ARG A 36 -0.73 8.16 2.31
N PHE A 37 -1.30 8.45 3.47
CA PHE A 37 -1.78 9.80 3.78
C PHE A 37 -0.64 10.83 3.78
N ALA A 38 0.51 10.51 4.34
CA ALA A 38 1.68 11.38 4.31
C ALA A 38 2.16 11.65 2.87
N PHE A 39 2.18 10.62 2.02
CA PHE A 39 2.50 10.76 0.60
C PHE A 39 1.51 11.67 -0.13
N MET A 40 0.20 11.48 0.07
CA MET A 40 -0.83 12.32 -0.56
C MET A 40 -0.72 13.78 -0.09
N LYS A 41 -0.44 14.00 1.21
CA LYS A 41 -0.20 15.35 1.76
C LYS A 41 0.99 16.02 1.08
N GLY A 42 2.18 15.45 1.17
CA GLY A 42 3.39 16.11 0.67
C GLY A 42 3.58 16.01 -0.85
N SER A 43 3.57 14.80 -1.40
CA SER A 43 3.93 14.57 -2.81
C SER A 43 2.82 14.90 -3.80
N LEU A 44 1.54 14.82 -3.38
CA LEU A 44 0.40 15.22 -4.22
C LEU A 44 -0.12 16.62 -3.85
N GLY A 45 0.53 17.31 -2.93
CA GLY A 45 0.26 18.72 -2.60
C GLY A 45 -1.08 18.95 -1.92
N LEU A 46 -1.68 17.95 -1.26
CA LEU A 46 -2.92 18.17 -0.50
C LEU A 46 -2.72 19.15 0.67
N ASP A 47 -1.51 19.25 1.21
CA ASP A 47 -1.16 20.22 2.24
C ASP A 47 -1.10 21.67 1.73
N LEU A 48 -1.01 21.87 0.41
CA LEU A 48 -0.99 23.17 -0.26
C LEU A 48 -2.36 23.60 -0.79
N VAL A 49 -3.41 22.79 -0.63
CA VAL A 49 -4.75 23.10 -1.13
C VAL A 49 -5.33 24.28 -0.34
N ASN A 50 -5.58 25.39 -1.03
CA ASN A 50 -6.11 26.63 -0.48
C ASN A 50 -7.52 26.97 -0.99
N THR A 51 -8.27 25.96 -1.45
CA THR A 51 -9.62 26.11 -2.01
C THR A 51 -10.58 26.71 -0.98
N ARG A 52 -11.40 27.67 -1.42
CA ARG A 52 -12.31 28.41 -0.53
C ARG A 52 -13.59 27.65 -0.16
N THR A 53 -13.95 26.60 -0.90
CA THR A 53 -15.19 25.82 -0.68
C THR A 53 -14.88 24.38 -0.31
N ALA A 54 -15.77 23.78 0.50
CA ALA A 54 -15.66 22.39 0.90
C ALA A 54 -15.80 21.42 -0.29
N GLU A 55 -16.61 21.79 -1.28
CA GLU A 55 -16.82 21.00 -2.49
C GLU A 55 -15.54 20.88 -3.32
N SER A 56 -14.84 22.00 -3.55
CA SER A 56 -13.56 21.98 -4.28
C SER A 56 -12.47 21.26 -3.50
N LEU A 57 -12.49 21.32 -2.17
CA LEU A 57 -11.58 20.55 -1.31
C LEU A 57 -11.83 19.03 -1.46
N ALA A 58 -13.10 18.60 -1.46
CA ALA A 58 -13.46 17.20 -1.64
C ALA A 58 -12.96 16.66 -2.99
N VAL A 59 -13.17 17.40 -4.07
CA VAL A 59 -12.66 17.03 -5.42
C VAL A 59 -11.14 16.87 -5.41
N LYS A 60 -10.40 17.77 -4.76
CA LYS A 60 -8.93 17.67 -4.67
C LYS A 60 -8.47 16.44 -3.89
N ILE A 61 -9.18 16.08 -2.82
CA ILE A 61 -8.91 14.87 -2.05
C ILE A 61 -9.16 13.63 -2.91
N ASP A 62 -10.28 13.58 -3.64
CA ASP A 62 -10.61 12.45 -4.53
C ASP A 62 -9.57 12.30 -5.65
N GLU A 63 -9.17 13.41 -6.29
CA GLU A 63 -8.09 13.42 -7.29
C GLU A 63 -6.79 12.83 -6.73
N ALA A 64 -6.38 13.24 -5.52
CA ALA A 64 -5.17 12.73 -4.88
C ALA A 64 -5.26 11.24 -4.53
N ILE A 65 -6.42 10.75 -4.10
CA ILE A 65 -6.63 9.31 -3.82
C ILE A 65 -6.50 8.50 -5.11
N VAL A 66 -7.15 8.93 -6.18
CA VAL A 66 -7.09 8.27 -7.49
C VAL A 66 -5.65 8.26 -8.01
N LEU A 67 -4.98 9.42 -7.99
CA LEU A 67 -3.60 9.52 -8.46
C LEU A 67 -2.63 8.68 -7.62
N SER A 68 -2.80 8.64 -6.29
CA SER A 68 -2.01 7.78 -5.40
C SER A 68 -2.18 6.29 -5.77
N ASN A 69 -3.40 5.85 -6.07
CA ASN A 69 -3.67 4.47 -6.46
C ASN A 69 -3.07 4.14 -7.83
N VAL A 70 -3.20 5.04 -8.80
CA VAL A 70 -2.58 4.88 -10.13
C VAL A 70 -1.07 4.80 -10.01
N LEU A 71 -0.43 5.68 -9.23
CA LEU A 71 1.02 5.63 -9.01
C LEU A 71 1.46 4.33 -8.32
N ALA A 72 0.68 3.83 -7.36
CA ALA A 72 0.95 2.54 -6.73
C ALA A 72 0.87 1.38 -7.73
N LEU A 73 -0.12 1.40 -8.63
CA LEU A 73 -0.23 0.42 -9.71
C LEU A 73 0.94 0.51 -10.69
N MET A 74 1.31 1.72 -11.10
CA MET A 74 2.44 1.95 -12.02
C MET A 74 3.76 1.45 -11.46
N ARG A 75 3.95 1.48 -10.14
CA ARG A 75 5.14 0.90 -9.49
C ARG A 75 5.24 -0.61 -9.66
N VAL A 76 4.12 -1.33 -9.79
CA VAL A 76 4.14 -2.77 -10.10
C VAL A 76 4.80 -3.00 -11.46
N PHE A 77 4.50 -2.15 -12.44
CA PHE A 77 5.12 -2.18 -13.77
C PHE A 77 6.53 -1.59 -13.81
N ALA A 78 7.06 -1.06 -12.69
CA ALA A 78 8.44 -0.62 -12.63
C ALA A 78 9.42 -1.78 -12.47
N ILE A 79 8.96 -2.93 -11.96
CA ILE A 79 9.77 -4.13 -11.72
C ILE A 79 9.49 -5.21 -12.79
N PRO A 80 10.40 -6.19 -12.98
CA PRO A 80 10.10 -7.38 -13.78
C PRO A 80 8.94 -8.16 -13.17
N ILE A 81 7.96 -8.54 -14.00
CA ILE A 81 6.78 -9.30 -13.55
C ILE A 81 6.75 -10.63 -14.28
N PHE A 82 6.70 -11.71 -13.50
CA PHE A 82 6.49 -13.06 -14.00
C PHE A 82 5.14 -13.56 -13.50
N VAL A 83 4.25 -13.94 -14.42
CA VAL A 83 2.96 -14.55 -14.10
C VAL A 83 2.89 -15.90 -14.78
N LEU A 84 2.56 -16.92 -14.00
CA LEU A 84 2.16 -18.24 -14.48
C LEU A 84 0.69 -18.41 -14.13
N ALA A 85 -0.16 -18.66 -15.12
CA ALA A 85 -1.58 -18.87 -14.92
C ALA A 85 -2.02 -20.12 -15.67
N GLU A 86 -2.87 -20.94 -15.05
CA GLU A 86 -3.47 -22.08 -15.73
C GLU A 86 -4.97 -21.81 -15.92
N SER A 87 -5.46 -22.01 -17.14
CA SER A 87 -6.88 -21.92 -17.46
C SER A 87 -7.21 -22.94 -18.55
N GLU A 88 -8.28 -23.70 -18.34
CA GLU A 88 -8.76 -24.73 -19.29
C GLU A 88 -7.68 -25.75 -19.70
N GLY A 89 -6.78 -26.10 -18.78
CA GLY A 89 -5.67 -27.02 -19.05
C GLY A 89 -4.53 -26.42 -19.88
N VAL A 90 -4.57 -25.11 -20.16
CA VAL A 90 -3.51 -24.37 -20.82
C VAL A 90 -2.76 -23.52 -19.81
N THR A 91 -1.43 -23.63 -19.83
CA THR A 91 -0.55 -22.78 -19.02
C THR A 91 -0.16 -21.52 -19.81
N TYR A 92 -0.53 -20.36 -19.28
CA TYR A 92 -0.16 -19.04 -19.76
C TYR A 92 1.06 -18.53 -19.00
N GLN A 93 2.09 -18.14 -19.74
CA GLN A 93 3.31 -17.54 -19.19
C GLN A 93 3.42 -16.08 -19.65
N ILE A 94 3.35 -15.14 -18.70
CA ILE A 94 3.52 -13.71 -18.97
C ILE A 94 4.85 -13.27 -18.37
N ARG A 95 5.76 -12.82 -19.23
CA ARG A 95 7.04 -12.21 -18.84
C ARG A 95 7.04 -10.74 -19.25
N TYR A 96 7.10 -9.86 -18.27
CA TYR A 96 7.14 -8.41 -18.48
C TYR A 96 8.45 -7.84 -17.97
N LYS A 97 9.14 -7.04 -18.81
CA LYS A 97 10.47 -6.46 -18.54
C LYS A 97 11.57 -7.48 -18.21
N PHE A 98 11.43 -8.71 -18.69
CA PHE A 98 12.55 -9.65 -18.73
C PHE A 98 13.39 -9.34 -19.96
N THR A 99 14.65 -8.96 -19.78
CA THR A 99 15.61 -8.93 -20.89
C THR A 99 15.89 -10.36 -21.31
N THR A 100 15.31 -10.80 -22.42
CA THR A 100 15.85 -11.94 -23.17
C THR A 100 17.12 -11.45 -23.84
N LYS A 101 18.23 -12.17 -23.66
CA LYS A 101 19.36 -11.98 -24.58
C LYS A 101 18.83 -12.31 -25.98
N VAL A 102 19.21 -11.50 -26.97
CA VAL A 102 18.76 -11.62 -28.36
C VAL A 102 19.08 -13.01 -28.95
N GLU A 103 20.00 -13.75 -28.32
CA GLU A 103 20.44 -15.10 -28.68
C GLU A 103 19.36 -16.19 -28.48
N ASP A 104 18.35 -15.97 -27.63
CA ASP A 104 17.31 -16.98 -27.33
C ASP A 104 16.07 -16.91 -28.24
N MET A 105 16.05 -16.01 -29.24
CA MET A 105 14.88 -15.82 -30.14
C MET A 105 14.93 -16.65 -31.43
N VAL A 106 15.91 -17.54 -31.60
CA VAL A 106 15.98 -18.48 -32.73
C VAL A 106 16.13 -19.91 -32.21
N ALA A 107 15.00 -20.61 -32.15
CA ALA A 107 14.92 -22.07 -32.13
C ALA A 107 13.66 -22.49 -32.90
#